data_AF-A0A8J7WU03-F1
#
_entry.id   AF-A0A8J7WU03-F1
#
_cell.length_a   1.000
_cell.length_b   1.000
_cell.length_c   1.000
_cell.angle_alpha   90.00
_cell.angle_beta   90.00
_cell.angle_gamma   90.00
#
_symmetry.space_group_name_H-M   'P 1'
#
loop_
_entity.id
_entity.type
_entity.pdbx_description
1 polymer ?
#
loop_
_entity_poly.entity_id
_entity_poly.type
_entity_poly.pdbx_seq_one_letter_code
_entity_poly.pdbx_strand_id
1 'polypeptide(L)' 'MPEFDPKNGGGGLDAYRQAASDFMSGEGPEGSHTLYTQSGGMFRVQPGTGYFGYMNSSGTISTFFRPLDQDPFEYFIDQF' A
#
# COMPACT_ATOMS: atom_id res chain seq x y z
N MET A 1 10.36 -7.22 -3.89
CA MET A 1 9.11 -7.29 -4.69
C MET A 1 9.39 -6.70 -6.07
N PRO A 2 8.89 -7.31 -7.16
CA PRO A 2 9.09 -6.81 -8.51
C PRO A 2 8.43 -5.44 -8.71
N GLU A 3 9.09 -4.57 -9.47
CA GLU A 3 8.62 -3.23 -9.82
C GLU A 3 7.43 -3.33 -10.80
N PHE A 4 6.40 -2.53 -10.57
CA PHE A 4 5.21 -2.50 -11.44
C PHE A 4 5.49 -1.63 -12.66
N ASP A 5 5.60 -2.25 -13.84
CA ASP A 5 5.65 -1.54 -15.14
C ASP A 5 4.27 -1.58 -15.82
N PRO A 6 3.49 -0.48 -15.79
CA PRO A 6 2.17 -0.42 -16.41
C PRO A 6 2.19 -0.48 -17.95
N LYS A 7 3.36 -0.45 -18.61
CA LYS A 7 3.45 -0.36 -20.08
C LYS A 7 3.43 -1.71 -20.80
N ASN A 8 3.57 -2.84 -20.09
CA ASN A 8 3.76 -4.14 -20.72
C ASN A 8 2.75 -5.22 -20.27
N GLY A 9 1.59 -5.27 -20.94
CA GLY A 9 0.76 -6.48 -21.05
C GLY A 9 -0.44 -6.58 -20.08
N GLY A 10 -1.53 -7.17 -20.56
CA GLY A 10 -2.83 -7.30 -19.88
C GLY A 10 -2.86 -8.04 -18.52
N GLY A 11 -1.70 -8.47 -18.01
CA GLY A 11 -1.54 -8.98 -16.64
C GLY A 11 -1.20 -7.91 -15.60
N GLY A 12 -0.97 -6.65 -16.02
CA GLY A 12 -0.60 -5.56 -15.11
C GLY A 12 -1.66 -5.29 -14.04
N LEU A 13 -2.94 -5.21 -14.41
CA LEU A 13 -4.00 -4.93 -13.43
C LEU A 13 -4.17 -6.05 -12.40
N ASP A 14 -4.11 -7.32 -12.83
CA ASP A 14 -4.23 -8.46 -11.92
C ASP A 14 -2.98 -8.61 -11.04
N ALA A 15 -1.79 -8.38 -11.59
CA ALA A 15 -0.56 -8.32 -10.82
C ALA A 15 -0.56 -7.17 -9.80
N TYR A 16 -1.10 -6.01 -10.18
CA TYR A 16 -1.29 -4.88 -9.27
C TYR A 16 -2.26 -5.22 -8.15
N ARG A 17 -3.40 -5.83 -8.47
CA ARG A 17 -4.39 -6.28 -7.46
C ARG A 17 -3.80 -7.29 -6.50
N GLN A 18 -3.03 -8.25 -7.03
CA GLN A 18 -2.34 -9.25 -6.21
C GLN A 18 -1.32 -8.59 -5.29
N ALA A 19 -0.46 -7.70 -5.83
CA ALA A 19 0.54 -6.98 -5.04
C ALA A 19 -0.10 -6.12 -3.94
N ALA A 20 -1.19 -5.41 -4.25
CA ALA A 20 -1.95 -4.63 -3.28
C ALA A 20 -2.55 -5.53 -2.19
N SER A 21 -3.15 -6.66 -2.60
CA SER A 21 -3.72 -7.66 -1.69
C SER A 21 -2.66 -8.22 -0.74
N ASP A 22 -1.53 -8.66 -1.28
CA ASP A 22 -0.41 -9.22 -0.49
C ASP A 22 0.18 -8.17 0.46
N PHE A 23 0.31 -6.93 0.01
CA PHE A 23 0.82 -5.83 0.81
C PHE A 23 -0.09 -5.48 2.00
N MET A 24 -1.41 -5.44 1.76
CA MET A 24 -2.39 -5.00 2.76
C MET A 24 -2.93 -6.13 3.66
N SER A 25 -2.65 -7.39 3.33
CA SER A 25 -3.10 -8.55 4.10
C SER A 25 -2.13 -8.94 5.22
N GLY A 26 -2.64 -9.66 6.23
CA GLY A 26 -1.84 -10.23 7.32
C GLY A 26 -0.97 -9.21 8.04
N GLU A 27 0.22 -9.66 8.48
CA GLU A 27 1.22 -8.79 9.12
C GLU A 27 1.86 -7.78 8.14
N GLY A 28 1.69 -7.99 6.83
CA GLY A 28 2.32 -7.19 5.79
C GLY A 28 3.77 -7.58 5.54
N PRO A 29 4.45 -6.88 4.62
CA PRO A 29 5.85 -7.13 4.34
C PRO A 29 6.75 -6.69 5.50
N GLU A 30 7.92 -7.31 5.60
CA GLU A 30 8.90 -6.98 6.63
C GLU A 30 9.30 -5.49 6.59
N GLY A 31 9.39 -4.88 7.78
CA GLY A 31 9.70 -3.46 7.94
C GLY A 31 8.54 -2.53 7.56
N SER A 32 7.32 -3.04 7.35
CA SER A 32 6.14 -2.20 7.19
C SER A 32 5.60 -1.72 8.54
N HIS A 33 5.04 -0.51 8.53
CA HIS A 33 4.30 0.07 9.64
C HIS A 33 2.82 0.04 9.31
N THR A 34 2.03 -0.49 10.25
CA THR A 34 0.57 -0.59 10.13
C THR A 34 -0.07 0.26 11.21
N LEU A 35 -1.09 1.04 10.84
CA LEU A 35 -1.87 1.84 11.76
C LEU A 35 -3.37 1.64 11.49
N TYR A 36 -4.10 1.31 12.54
CA TYR A 36 -5.56 1.15 12.49
C TYR A 36 -6.24 2.47 12.79
N THR A 37 -7.20 2.86 11.95
CA THR A 37 -7.97 4.09 12.16
C THR A 37 -9.08 3.86 13.19
N GLN A 38 -9.55 4.93 13.83
CA GLN A 38 -10.71 4.86 14.73
C GLN A 38 -11.99 4.37 14.03
N SER A 39 -12.09 4.59 12.72
CA SER A 39 -13.19 4.11 11.87
C SER A 39 -13.09 2.62 11.51
N GLY A 40 -12.05 1.92 11.96
CA GLY A 40 -11.82 0.49 11.71
C GLY A 40 -11.08 0.17 10.40
N GLY A 41 -10.58 1.18 9.69
CA GLY A 41 -9.69 1.01 8.55
C GLY A 41 -8.24 0.81 8.98
N MET A 42 -7.35 0.71 7.99
CA MET A 42 -5.93 0.47 8.19
C MET A 42 -5.11 1.21 7.12
N PHE A 43 -4.13 1.99 7.57
CA PHE A 43 -3.05 2.49 6.74
C PHE A 43 -1.82 1.60 6.89
N ARG A 44 -1.08 1.40 5.80
CA ARG A 44 0.18 0.67 5.81
C ARG A 44 1.22 1.34 4.93
N VAL A 45 2.45 1.43 5.43
CA VAL A 45 3.59 1.97 4.69
C VAL A 45 4.79 1.03 4.85
N GLN A 46 5.57 0.84 3.80
CA GLN A 46 6.87 0.16 3.86
C GLN A 46 7.97 1.12 3.40
N PRO A 47 8.70 1.76 4.33
CA PRO A 47 9.71 2.76 3.99
C PRO A 47 10.78 2.26 3.02
N GLY A 48 11.21 1.00 3.17
CA GLY A 48 12.25 0.41 2.31
C GLY A 48 11.88 0.29 0.83
N THR A 49 10.59 0.23 0.49
CA THR A 49 10.10 0.17 -0.90
C THR A 49 9.29 1.40 -1.31
N GLY A 50 8.95 2.24 -0.34
CA GLY A 50 8.10 3.40 -0.45
C GLY A 50 6.64 3.12 -0.79
N TYR A 51 6.18 1.87 -0.67
CA TYR A 51 4.76 1.58 -0.88
C TYR A 51 3.91 2.04 0.29
N PHE A 52 2.76 2.62 -0.05
CA PHE A 52 1.71 3.04 0.85
C PHE A 52 0.39 2.43 0.41
N GLY A 53 -0.47 2.07 1.36
CA GLY A 53 -1.84 1.66 1.08
C GLY A 53 -2.81 1.97 2.22
N TYR A 54 -4.09 2.02 1.87
CA TYR A 54 -5.20 2.16 2.81
C TYR A 54 -6.28 1.13 2.50
N MET A 55 -6.73 0.44 3.55
CA MET A 55 -7.86 -0.48 3.54
C MET A 55 -8.94 0.10 4.44
N ASN A 56 -10.17 0.18 3.95
CA ASN A 56 -11.29 0.66 4.76
C ASN A 56 -11.80 -0.44 5.72
N SER A 57 -12.73 -0.08 6.61
CA SER A 57 -13.28 -0.99 7.62
C SER A 57 -14.09 -2.16 7.06
N SER A 58 -14.45 -2.14 5.77
CA SER A 58 -15.09 -3.27 5.08
C SER A 58 -14.09 -4.25 4.49
N GLY A 59 -12.78 -4.01 4.65
CA GLY A 59 -11.73 -4.84 4.07
C GLY A 59 -11.37 -4.48 2.62
N THR A 60 -11.92 -3.38 2.08
CA THR A 60 -11.64 -2.95 0.70
C THR A 60 -10.41 -2.06 0.65
N ILE A 61 -9.41 -2.47 -0.15
CA ILE A 61 -8.24 -1.64 -0.44
C ILE A 61 -8.70 -0.43 -1.27
N SER A 62 -8.65 0.74 -0.66
CA SER A 62 -9.12 1.98 -1.27
C SER A 62 -8.00 2.70 -2.03
N THR A 63 -6.74 2.52 -1.60
CA THR A 63 -5.57 3.00 -2.36
C THR A 63 -4.34 2.14 -2.10
N PHE A 64 -3.46 2.07 -3.09
CA PHE A 64 -2.15 1.40 -3.05
C PHE A 64 -1.21 2.02 -4.09
N PHE A 65 -0.14 2.67 -3.67
CA PHE A 65 0.78 3.36 -4.59
C PHE A 65 2.13 3.67 -3.93
N ARG A 66 3.08 4.18 -4.71
CA ARG A 66 4.30 4.80 -4.21
C ARG A 66 4.20 6.31 -4.43
N PRO A 67 4.20 7.15 -3.38
CA PRO A 67 4.29 8.60 -3.57
C PRO A 67 5.64 8.92 -4.24
N LEU A 68 5.60 9.64 -5.35
CA LEU A 68 6.80 9.95 -6.16
C LEU A 68 7.45 11.28 -5.76
N ASP A 69 6.66 12.19 -5.18
CA ASP A 69 7.06 13.59 -4.94
C ASP A 69 7.39 13.88 -3.47
N GLN A 70 7.33 12.87 -2.59
CA GLN A 70 7.54 13.01 -1.15
C GLN A 70 7.98 11.69 -0.52
N ASP A 71 8.66 11.78 0.63
CA ASP A 71 9.02 10.59 1.39
C ASP A 71 7.75 9.83 1.83
N PRO A 72 7.67 8.51 1.58
CA PRO A 72 6.50 7.69 1.90
C PRO A 72 6.12 7.68 3.39
N PHE A 73 7.11 7.81 4.28
CA PHE A 73 6.87 7.89 5.71
C PHE A 73 6.35 9.27 6.11
N GLU A 74 6.90 10.35 5.55
CA GLU A 74 6.38 11.71 5.75
C GLU A 74 4.92 11.81 5.27
N TYR A 75 4.61 11.30 4.07
CA TYR A 75 3.23 11.26 3.59
C TYR A 75 2.30 10.47 4.51
N PHE A 76 2.80 9.36 5.06
CA PHE A 76 2.06 8.54 6.01
C PHE A 76 1.76 9.32 7.29
N ILE A 77 2.71 10.09 7.81
CA ILE A 77 2.48 10.95 8.98
C ILE A 77 1.48 12.07 8.67
N ASP A 78 1.56 12.70 7.49
CA ASP A 78 0.67 13.79 7.06
C ASP A 78 -0.82 13.39 6.92
N GLN A 79 -1.14 12.09 6.88
CA GLN A 79 -2.54 11.64 6.89
C GLN A 79 -3.22 11.75 8.27
N PHE A 80 -2.51 12.27 9.28
CA PHE A 80 -2.95 12.39 10.67
C PHE A 80 -2.71 13.79 11.22
#